data_AF-A0A9E4JEQ7-F1
#
_entry.id   AF-A0A9E4JEQ7-F1
#
_cell.length_a   1.000
_cell.length_b   1.000
_cell.length_c   1.000
_cell.angle_alpha   90.00
_cell.angle_beta   90.00
_cell.angle_gamma   90.00
#
_symmetry.space_group_name_H-M   'P 1'
#
loop_
_entity.id
_entity.type
_entity.pdbx_description
1 polymer ?
#
loop_
_entity_poly.entity_id
_entity_poly.type
_entity_poly.pdbx_seq_one_letter_code
_entity_poly.pdbx_strand_id
1 'polypeptide(L)'
;MGFALALALALPAGARGQTSAVVTPPVSSPLRAADGAALAPYRLPLDALIERTLGSTSRAVRFDWRSKAIGVGAFGSQVLELNNFGSARFGLLARRPWGSLMTELSLARVETWGSTSATRLSLTPYRQAGRPSRFELGLNVGYPLAEGVATARPGFFPATELVFSVNAELRYLYYPGALSGATFGQVARAALSPRLSAREMRNLEDDRLPAMDVDRGRYGLLVGFTFDIYFAKGGFVSPRVMMAPFGSAALGWWWDLAFAAGWMF
;
A
#
# COMPACT_ATOMS: atom_id res chain seq x y z
N MET A 1 19.67 -45.69 17.34
CA MET A 1 19.81 -45.16 15.97
C MET A 1 20.71 -43.93 16.09
N GLY A 2 22.04 -43.97 15.96
CA GLY A 2 22.90 -44.55 14.93
C GLY A 2 22.90 -43.60 13.70
N PHE A 3 23.94 -42.93 13.25
CA PHE A 3 25.39 -42.96 13.49
C PHE A 3 25.96 -41.59 13.05
N ALA A 4 26.95 -41.04 13.76
CA ALA A 4 27.78 -39.92 13.30
C ALA A 4 28.93 -40.46 12.43
N LEU A 5 29.30 -39.77 11.35
CA LEU A 5 30.54 -40.05 10.63
C LEU A 5 31.24 -38.74 10.23
N ALA A 6 32.27 -38.40 11.00
CA ALA A 6 33.37 -37.56 10.57
C ALA A 6 34.49 -38.49 10.09
N LEU A 7 35.16 -38.17 8.97
CA LEU A 7 36.43 -38.82 8.62
C LEU A 7 37.42 -37.79 8.07
N ALA A 8 38.61 -37.87 8.64
CA ALA A 8 39.70 -36.92 8.58
C ALA A 8 40.63 -37.12 7.36
N LEU A 9 41.44 -36.08 7.13
CA LEU A 9 42.64 -36.04 6.28
C LEU A 9 43.63 -37.17 6.55
N ALA A 10 44.33 -37.63 5.51
CA ALA A 10 45.80 -37.78 5.51
C ALA A 10 46.35 -38.01 4.08
N LEU A 11 47.38 -37.25 3.72
CA LEU A 11 48.28 -37.47 2.58
C LEU A 11 49.11 -38.75 2.75
N PRO A 12 49.77 -39.21 1.66
CA PRO A 12 51.17 -39.61 1.79
C PRO A 12 52.09 -38.80 0.88
N ALA A 13 53.17 -38.31 1.48
CA ALA A 13 54.39 -37.90 0.81
C ALA A 13 55.31 -39.12 0.65
N GLY A 14 56.01 -39.24 -0.48
CA GLY A 14 57.00 -40.30 -0.66
C GLY A 14 57.57 -40.35 -2.07
N ALA A 15 58.67 -39.64 -2.27
CA ALA A 15 59.41 -39.43 -3.50
C ALA A 15 60.40 -40.57 -3.86
N ARG A 16 60.72 -40.66 -5.16
CA ARG A 16 61.98 -41.05 -5.85
C ARG A 16 61.55 -41.62 -7.23
N GLY A 17 61.97 -41.17 -8.39
CA GLY A 17 63.12 -40.38 -8.81
C GLY A 17 63.66 -41.05 -10.07
N GLN A 18 63.38 -40.50 -11.26
CA GLN A 18 64.08 -40.82 -12.51
C GLN A 18 64.06 -39.59 -13.43
N THR A 19 65.23 -38.98 -13.54
CA THR A 19 65.61 -37.99 -14.54
C THR A 19 65.69 -38.63 -15.92
N SER A 20 64.99 -38.08 -16.92
CA SER A 20 65.43 -38.08 -18.32
C SER A 20 64.55 -37.18 -19.19
N ALA A 21 65.24 -36.39 -20.03
CA ALA A 21 64.78 -35.63 -21.18
C ALA A 21 63.74 -34.51 -20.95
N VAL A 22 64.24 -33.28 -20.96
CA VAL A 22 63.46 -32.08 -21.28
C VAL A 22 62.89 -32.26 -22.68
N VAL A 23 61.62 -32.68 -22.77
CA VAL A 23 60.82 -32.50 -23.98
C VAL A 23 60.28 -31.08 -23.90
N THR A 24 60.94 -30.17 -24.60
CA THR A 24 60.39 -28.85 -24.91
C THR A 24 58.98 -29.04 -25.46
N PRO A 25 57.94 -28.42 -24.87
CA PRO A 25 56.63 -28.39 -25.52
C PRO A 25 56.83 -27.76 -26.91
N PRO A 26 56.16 -28.26 -27.97
CA PRO A 26 56.14 -27.53 -29.22
C PRO A 26 55.64 -26.13 -28.89
N VAL A 27 56.45 -25.12 -29.22
CA VAL A 27 56.03 -23.72 -29.26
C VAL A 27 54.76 -23.71 -30.08
N SER A 28 53.61 -23.60 -29.42
CA SER A 28 52.37 -23.29 -30.11
C SER A 28 52.64 -21.97 -30.80
N SER A 29 52.63 -22.02 -32.13
CA SER A 29 52.79 -20.88 -33.02
C SER A 29 52.11 -19.65 -32.43
N PRO A 30 52.69 -18.44 -32.59
CA PRO A 30 51.97 -17.24 -32.20
C PRO A 30 50.60 -17.35 -32.85
N LEU A 31 49.54 -17.30 -32.02
CA LEU A 31 48.17 -17.15 -32.48
C LEU A 31 48.24 -16.01 -33.48
N ARG A 32 48.20 -16.37 -34.77
CA ARG A 32 48.18 -15.45 -35.89
C ARG A 32 47.11 -14.46 -35.49
N ALA A 33 47.49 -13.20 -35.26
CA ALA A 33 46.56 -12.16 -34.85
C ALA A 33 45.36 -12.33 -35.79
N ALA A 34 44.25 -12.84 -35.26
CA ALA A 34 43.09 -13.12 -36.09
C ALA A 34 42.75 -11.78 -36.70
N ASP A 35 42.96 -11.66 -38.02
CA ASP A 35 42.87 -10.39 -38.72
C ASP A 35 41.61 -9.70 -38.23
N GLY A 36 41.76 -8.51 -37.65
CA GLY A 36 40.62 -7.77 -37.08
C GLY A 36 39.48 -7.58 -38.08
N ALA A 37 39.79 -7.73 -39.38
CA ALA A 37 38.87 -7.75 -40.50
C ALA A 37 37.99 -9.01 -40.60
N ALA A 38 38.49 -10.20 -40.24
CA ALA A 38 37.71 -11.44 -40.30
C ALA A 38 36.63 -11.53 -39.20
N LEU A 39 36.85 -10.84 -38.09
CA LEU A 39 35.90 -10.74 -36.97
C LEU A 39 35.02 -9.47 -37.06
N ALA A 40 35.32 -8.55 -37.97
CA ALA A 40 34.56 -7.32 -38.16
C ALA A 40 33.05 -7.54 -38.43
N PRO A 41 32.62 -8.56 -39.21
CA PRO A 41 31.19 -8.82 -39.44
C PRO A 41 30.43 -9.31 -38.20
N TYR A 42 31.14 -9.86 -37.21
CA TYR A 42 30.56 -10.42 -35.99
C TYR A 42 30.65 -9.47 -34.79
N ARG A 43 31.28 -8.30 -34.95
CA ARG A 43 31.28 -7.24 -33.95
C ARG A 43 29.98 -6.47 -34.04
N LEU A 44 29.03 -6.83 -33.18
CA LEU A 44 27.94 -5.92 -32.88
C LEU A 44 28.55 -4.69 -32.16
N PRO A 45 28.34 -3.47 -32.67
CA PRO A 45 28.77 -2.28 -31.95
C PRO A 45 28.13 -2.28 -30.56
N LEU A 46 28.86 -1.77 -29.57
CA LEU A 46 28.37 -1.72 -28.19
C LEU A 46 27.01 -1.02 -28.14
N ASP A 47 26.80 0.02 -28.95
CA ASP A 47 25.53 0.72 -29.09
C ASP A 47 24.40 -0.18 -29.61
N ALA A 48 24.67 -1.13 -30.51
CA ALA A 48 23.67 -2.11 -30.96
C ALA A 48 23.43 -3.22 -29.92
N LEU A 49 24.42 -3.58 -29.11
CA LEU A 49 24.22 -4.48 -27.96
C LEU A 49 23.42 -3.79 -26.86
N ILE A 50 23.70 -2.51 -26.60
CA ILE A 50 22.99 -1.63 -25.68
C ILE A 50 21.58 -1.39 -26.20
N GLU A 51 21.35 -1.06 -27.48
CA GLU A 51 20.01 -0.92 -28.06
C GLU A 51 19.27 -2.24 -28.21
N ARG A 52 19.93 -3.40 -28.26
CA ARG A 52 19.24 -4.70 -28.28
C ARG A 52 18.91 -5.20 -26.88
N THR A 53 19.74 -4.88 -25.88
CA THR A 53 19.42 -5.10 -24.46
C THR A 53 18.40 -4.07 -23.96
N LEU A 54 18.54 -2.79 -24.31
CA LEU A 54 17.61 -1.70 -24.03
C LEU A 54 16.37 -1.69 -24.93
N GLY A 55 16.46 -2.15 -26.17
CA GLY A 55 15.31 -2.31 -27.08
C GLY A 55 14.43 -3.50 -26.71
N SER A 56 14.94 -4.40 -25.86
CA SER A 56 14.14 -5.40 -25.15
C SER A 56 13.56 -4.90 -23.82
N THR A 57 14.12 -3.82 -23.25
CA THR A 57 13.37 -2.97 -22.33
C THR A 57 12.54 -2.03 -23.18
N SER A 58 11.48 -2.58 -23.78
CA SER A 58 10.44 -1.80 -24.45
C SER A 58 10.24 -0.49 -23.71
N ARG A 59 10.12 0.62 -24.43
CA ARG A 59 9.41 1.78 -23.91
C ARG A 59 8.02 1.27 -23.55
N ALA A 60 7.90 0.74 -22.33
CA ALA A 60 6.66 0.35 -21.73
C ALA A 60 5.81 1.61 -21.86
N VAL A 61 4.68 1.50 -22.56
CA VAL A 61 3.71 2.58 -22.69
C VAL A 61 3.42 3.02 -21.26
N ARG A 62 4.10 4.10 -20.85
CA ARG A 62 4.13 4.55 -19.48
C ARG A 62 2.77 5.16 -19.27
N PHE A 63 1.92 4.47 -18.53
CA PHE A 63 0.86 5.19 -17.86
C PHE A 63 1.57 6.29 -17.06
N ASP A 64 1.18 7.54 -17.25
CA ASP A 64 1.64 8.66 -16.43
C ASP A 64 0.43 9.17 -15.68
N TRP A 65 0.34 8.79 -14.40
CA TRP A 65 -0.78 9.18 -13.55
C TRP A 65 -0.92 10.70 -13.39
N ARG A 66 0.15 11.49 -13.57
CA ARG A 66 0.12 12.96 -13.45
C ARG A 66 -0.53 13.64 -14.63
N SER A 67 -0.49 13.00 -15.80
CA SER A 67 -1.13 13.50 -17.01
C SER A 67 -2.66 13.41 -16.96
N LYS A 68 -3.21 12.71 -15.96
CA LYS A 68 -4.64 12.43 -15.84
C LYS A 68 -5.40 13.59 -15.20
N ALA A 69 -6.66 13.77 -15.60
CA ALA A 69 -7.46 14.88 -15.10
C ALA A 69 -8.14 14.55 -13.77
N ILE A 70 -8.67 13.33 -13.67
CA ILE A 70 -9.42 12.83 -12.53
C ILE A 70 -9.44 11.30 -12.54
N GLY A 71 -9.51 10.68 -11.38
CA GLY A 71 -9.84 9.27 -11.22
C GLY A 71 -11.04 9.10 -10.30
N VAL A 72 -11.84 8.08 -10.55
CA VAL A 72 -12.97 7.69 -9.71
C VAL A 72 -12.87 6.21 -9.38
N GLY A 73 -13.37 5.82 -8.23
CA GLY A 73 -13.31 4.43 -7.81
C GLY A 73 -14.22 4.13 -6.64
N ALA A 74 -14.19 2.86 -6.25
CA ALA A 74 -14.79 2.37 -5.03
C ALA A 74 -13.70 1.78 -4.14
N PHE A 75 -13.98 1.73 -2.84
CA PHE A 75 -13.06 1.14 -1.89
C PHE A 75 -13.80 0.41 -0.78
N GLY A 76 -13.10 -0.56 -0.21
CA GLY A 76 -13.50 -1.28 1.00
C GLY A 76 -12.33 -1.27 1.98
N SER A 77 -12.64 -1.26 3.27
CA SER A 77 -11.64 -1.15 4.30
C SER A 77 -12.08 -1.75 5.64
N GLN A 78 -11.12 -2.24 6.39
CA GLN A 78 -11.29 -2.77 7.74
C GLN A 78 -10.71 -1.77 8.74
N VAL A 79 -11.54 -1.33 9.67
CA VAL A 79 -11.16 -0.36 10.70
C VAL A 79 -10.83 -1.11 11.98
N LEU A 80 -9.55 -1.08 12.35
CA LEU A 80 -8.99 -1.78 13.50
C LEU A 80 -8.84 -0.80 14.67
N GLU A 81 -9.92 -0.63 15.41
CA GLU A 81 -9.93 0.14 16.65
C GLU A 81 -9.48 -0.74 17.84
N LEU A 82 -8.84 -0.13 18.85
CA LEU A 82 -8.51 -0.81 20.10
C LEU A 82 -9.75 -1.00 21.00
N ASN A 83 -10.77 -1.65 20.48
CA ASN A 83 -11.99 -1.96 21.21
C ASN A 83 -12.51 -3.35 20.82
N ASN A 84 -13.60 -3.77 21.48
CA ASN A 84 -14.24 -5.05 21.21
C ASN A 84 -15.28 -4.99 20.06
N PHE A 85 -15.28 -3.94 19.24
CA PHE A 85 -16.24 -3.78 18.15
C PHE A 85 -15.58 -4.05 16.80
N GLY A 86 -16.32 -4.68 15.88
CA GLY A 86 -15.88 -4.83 14.49
C GLY A 86 -16.39 -3.66 13.66
N SER A 87 -15.56 -3.11 12.78
CA SER A 87 -15.97 -2.03 11.87
C SER A 87 -15.44 -2.25 10.46
N ALA A 88 -16.32 -2.14 9.47
CA ALA A 88 -15.96 -2.14 8.05
C ALA A 88 -16.48 -0.88 7.38
N ARG A 89 -15.70 -0.36 6.44
CA ARG A 89 -15.99 0.87 5.71
C ARG A 89 -15.96 0.59 4.22
N PHE A 90 -16.98 1.05 3.51
CA PHE A 90 -17.08 0.95 2.06
C PHE A 90 -17.57 2.28 1.48
N GLY A 91 -17.10 2.62 0.29
CA GLY A 91 -17.40 3.94 -0.25
C GLY A 91 -16.91 4.16 -1.67
N LEU A 92 -17.08 5.42 -2.09
CA LEU A 92 -16.62 5.94 -3.36
C LEU A 92 -15.52 6.97 -3.12
N LEU A 93 -14.61 7.08 -4.08
CA LEU A 93 -13.57 8.08 -4.08
C LEU A 93 -13.46 8.75 -5.44
N ALA A 94 -13.06 10.02 -5.40
CA ALA A 94 -12.62 10.79 -6.55
C ALA A 94 -11.24 11.36 -6.23
N ARG A 95 -10.27 11.16 -7.12
CA ARG A 95 -8.90 11.62 -6.93
C ARG A 95 -8.41 12.41 -8.11
N ARG A 96 -7.48 13.33 -7.87
CA ARG A 96 -6.94 14.23 -8.88
C ARG A 96 -5.45 14.43 -8.62
N PRO A 97 -4.60 14.26 -9.64
CA PRO A 97 -3.21 14.66 -9.55
C PRO A 97 -3.09 16.18 -9.64
N TRP A 98 -2.21 16.74 -8.81
CA TRP A 98 -1.84 18.14 -8.77
C TRP A 98 -0.32 18.23 -8.82
N GLY A 99 0.24 18.09 -10.04
CA GLY A 99 1.68 18.07 -10.24
C GLY A 99 2.34 16.88 -9.54
N SER A 100 2.99 17.13 -8.39
CA SER A 100 3.62 16.10 -7.57
C SER A 100 2.70 15.49 -6.51
N LEU A 101 1.49 16.03 -6.29
CA LEU A 101 0.57 15.53 -5.26
C LEU A 101 -0.59 14.75 -5.86
N MET A 102 -1.15 13.82 -5.09
CA MET A 102 -2.45 13.21 -5.37
C MET A 102 -3.45 13.65 -4.29
N THR A 103 -4.52 14.34 -4.67
CA THR A 103 -5.61 14.66 -3.73
C THR A 103 -6.78 13.73 -3.97
N GLU A 104 -7.40 13.23 -2.91
CA GLU A 104 -8.54 12.33 -2.98
C GLU A 104 -9.65 12.79 -2.03
N LEU A 105 -10.87 12.84 -2.54
CA LEU A 105 -12.10 13.02 -1.79
C LEU A 105 -12.84 11.69 -1.75
N SER A 106 -13.28 11.28 -0.57
CA SER A 106 -13.99 10.02 -0.36
C SER A 106 -15.27 10.21 0.43
N LEU A 107 -16.32 9.49 0.04
CA LEU A 107 -17.56 9.36 0.79
C LEU A 107 -17.77 7.89 1.13
N ALA A 108 -17.94 7.59 2.41
CA ALA A 108 -18.01 6.22 2.89
C ALA A 108 -19.17 6.00 3.86
N ARG A 109 -19.67 4.78 3.88
CA ARG A 109 -20.50 4.24 4.95
C ARG A 109 -19.62 3.30 5.79
N VAL A 110 -19.64 3.51 7.10
CA VAL A 110 -19.02 2.62 8.09
C VAL A 110 -20.11 1.89 8.83
N GLU A 111 -20.01 0.57 8.82
CA GLU A 111 -20.86 -0.31 9.61
C GLU A 111 -20.07 -0.87 10.78
N THR A 112 -20.65 -0.78 11.97
CA THR A 112 -20.06 -1.27 13.22
C THR A 112 -20.96 -2.32 13.85
N TRP A 113 -20.38 -3.43 14.27
CA TRP A 113 -21.09 -4.55 14.89
C TRP A 113 -20.40 -5.04 16.16
N GLY A 114 -21.18 -5.69 17.03
CA GLY A 114 -20.67 -6.28 18.27
C GLY A 114 -19.92 -7.59 18.01
N SER A 115 -18.75 -7.75 18.64
CA SER A 115 -18.10 -9.06 18.75
C SER A 115 -18.67 -9.87 19.93
N THR A 116 -18.31 -11.15 20.02
CA THR A 116 -18.60 -11.99 21.20
C THR A 116 -18.07 -11.35 22.50
N SER A 117 -16.92 -10.69 22.44
CA SER A 117 -16.34 -9.97 23.57
C SER A 117 -17.17 -8.74 23.95
N ALA A 118 -17.68 -7.98 22.98
CA ALA A 118 -18.57 -6.86 23.24
C ALA A 118 -19.88 -7.31 23.88
N THR A 119 -20.44 -8.44 23.44
CA THR A 119 -21.64 -9.01 24.06
C THR A 119 -21.38 -9.39 25.52
N ARG A 120 -20.27 -10.06 25.83
CA ARG A 120 -19.88 -10.38 27.22
C ARG A 120 -19.64 -9.13 28.05
N LEU A 121 -18.99 -8.11 27.48
CA LEU A 121 -18.74 -6.84 28.16
C LEU A 121 -20.06 -6.13 28.52
N SER A 122 -21.08 -6.25 27.67
CA SER A 122 -22.39 -5.62 27.91
C SER A 122 -23.15 -6.17 29.12
N LEU A 123 -22.77 -7.35 29.61
CA LEU A 123 -23.30 -7.95 30.84
C LEU A 123 -22.63 -7.39 32.10
N THR A 124 -21.64 -6.52 31.95
CA THR A 124 -20.91 -5.87 33.05
C THR A 124 -21.20 -4.37 33.05
N PRO A 125 -20.93 -3.65 34.15
CA PRO A 125 -21.07 -2.19 34.16
C PRO A 125 -20.01 -1.46 33.30
N TYR A 126 -19.00 -2.17 32.76
CA TYR A 126 -17.92 -1.58 32.01
C TYR A 126 -18.33 -1.24 30.57
N ARG A 127 -17.87 -0.08 30.09
CA ARG A 127 -18.04 0.39 28.72
C ARG A 127 -16.70 0.67 28.08
N GLN A 128 -16.63 0.55 26.76
CA GLN A 128 -15.44 0.85 25.97
C GLN A 128 -15.73 1.91 24.92
N ALA A 129 -14.75 2.78 24.70
CA ALA A 129 -14.82 3.78 23.64
C ALA A 129 -14.98 3.11 22.28
N GLY A 130 -15.96 3.56 21.51
CA GLY A 130 -16.23 3.08 20.18
C GLY A 130 -17.08 4.07 19.40
N ARG A 131 -17.30 3.77 18.13
CA ARG A 131 -18.07 4.62 17.23
C ARG A 131 -19.20 3.83 16.61
N PRO A 132 -20.45 4.29 16.68
CA PRO A 132 -21.56 3.68 15.96
C PRO A 132 -21.37 3.72 14.43
N SER A 133 -22.25 3.00 13.72
CA SER A 133 -22.34 3.08 12.26
C SER A 133 -22.61 4.52 11.81
N ARG A 134 -21.87 4.97 10.78
CA ARG A 134 -21.77 6.40 10.44
C ARG A 134 -21.43 6.59 8.97
N PHE A 135 -21.57 7.82 8.50
CA PHE A 135 -20.97 8.23 7.24
C PHE A 135 -19.65 8.94 7.50
N GLU A 136 -18.70 8.78 6.59
CA GLU A 136 -17.41 9.44 6.66
C GLU A 136 -17.12 10.19 5.36
N LEU A 137 -16.71 11.45 5.50
CA LEU A 137 -16.16 12.25 4.41
C LEU A 137 -14.65 12.37 4.63
N GLY A 138 -13.85 11.81 3.72
CA GLY A 138 -12.40 11.83 3.82
C GLY A 138 -11.77 12.73 2.76
N LEU A 139 -10.86 13.60 3.18
CA LEU A 139 -9.96 14.36 2.30
C LEU A 139 -8.54 13.84 2.52
N ASN A 140 -7.97 13.21 1.50
CA ASN A 140 -6.65 12.60 1.53
C ASN A 140 -5.70 13.34 0.59
N VAL A 141 -4.46 13.54 1.03
CA VAL A 141 -3.36 14.07 0.23
C VAL A 141 -2.19 13.09 0.28
N GLY A 142 -1.80 12.61 -0.89
CA GLY A 142 -0.68 11.70 -1.10
C GLY A 142 0.51 12.40 -1.77
N TYR A 143 1.71 12.13 -1.25
CA TYR A 143 2.98 12.52 -1.86
C TYR A 143 3.75 11.27 -2.29
N PRO A 144 4.09 11.13 -3.59
CA PRO A 144 4.81 10.00 -4.13
C PRO A 144 6.26 10.03 -3.64
N LEU A 145 6.70 8.93 -3.04
CA LEU A 145 8.06 8.74 -2.55
C LEU A 145 8.91 7.96 -3.55
N ALA A 146 8.32 6.96 -4.20
CA ALA A 146 8.98 6.14 -5.19
C ALA A 146 8.04 5.76 -6.32
N GLU A 147 8.58 5.72 -7.53
CA GLU A 147 7.86 5.37 -8.75
C GLU A 147 8.65 4.32 -9.52
N GLY A 148 7.95 3.35 -10.08
CA GLY A 148 8.54 2.30 -10.89
C GLY A 148 7.61 1.89 -12.00
N VAL A 149 8.18 1.34 -13.08
CA VAL A 149 7.39 0.69 -14.13
C VAL A 149 7.71 -0.79 -14.09
N ALA A 150 6.69 -1.61 -13.98
CA ALA A 150 6.81 -3.05 -14.00
C ALA A 150 6.16 -3.62 -15.27
N THR A 151 6.93 -4.42 -16.00
CA THR A 151 6.42 -5.32 -17.02
C THR A 151 6.45 -6.72 -16.44
N ALA A 152 5.29 -7.23 -16.02
CA ALA A 152 5.22 -8.57 -15.47
C ALA A 152 5.56 -9.63 -16.53
N ARG A 153 6.35 -10.64 -16.15
CA ARG A 153 6.49 -11.89 -16.89
C ARG A 153 5.58 -12.93 -16.25
N PRO A 154 4.69 -13.60 -17.00
CA PRO A 154 4.60 -13.63 -18.47
C PRO A 154 3.86 -12.41 -19.06
N GLY A 155 4.17 -12.06 -20.32
CA GLY A 155 3.80 -10.80 -20.97
C GLY A 155 2.31 -10.58 -21.30
N PHE A 156 1.39 -11.29 -20.64
CA PHE A 156 -0.06 -11.01 -20.75
C PHE A 156 -0.51 -9.86 -19.83
N PHE A 157 0.29 -9.50 -18.83
CA PHE A 157 0.03 -8.33 -18.02
C PHE A 157 0.53 -7.07 -18.74
N PRO A 158 -0.33 -6.06 -18.94
CA PRO A 158 0.09 -4.79 -19.52
C PRO A 158 1.12 -4.13 -18.61
N ALA A 159 1.97 -3.26 -19.18
CA ALA A 159 2.87 -2.43 -18.39
C ALA A 159 2.09 -1.69 -17.29
N THR A 160 2.58 -1.78 -16.06
CA THR A 160 1.99 -1.11 -14.89
C THR A 160 2.96 -0.06 -14.35
N GLU A 161 2.42 1.09 -13.98
CA GLU A 161 3.13 2.07 -13.17
C GLU A 161 2.80 1.82 -11.71
N LEU A 162 3.84 1.76 -10.88
CA LEU A 162 3.78 1.55 -9.45
C LEU A 162 4.16 2.86 -8.77
N VAL A 163 3.33 3.33 -7.85
CA VAL A 163 3.59 4.56 -7.10
C VAL A 163 3.44 4.27 -5.62
N PHE A 164 4.54 4.36 -4.89
CA PHE A 164 4.53 4.29 -3.44
C PHE A 164 4.45 5.71 -2.87
N SER A 165 3.42 5.98 -2.08
CA SER A 165 3.10 7.31 -1.58
C SER A 165 2.94 7.32 -0.06
N VAL A 166 3.39 8.40 0.59
CA VAL A 166 2.97 8.75 1.94
C VAL A 166 1.70 9.60 1.87
N ASN A 167 0.76 9.38 2.77
CA ASN A 167 -0.55 10.01 2.73
C ASN A 167 -0.93 10.60 4.09
N ALA A 168 -1.68 11.69 4.05
CA ALA A 168 -2.38 12.25 5.20
C ALA A 168 -3.87 12.38 4.85
N GLU A 169 -4.75 11.94 5.74
CA GLU A 169 -6.20 11.99 5.56
C GLU A 169 -6.86 12.71 6.72
N LEU A 170 -7.62 13.75 6.41
CA LEU A 170 -8.58 14.35 7.32
C LEU A 170 -9.94 13.70 7.08
N ARG A 171 -10.52 13.13 8.14
CA ARG A 171 -11.77 12.40 8.08
C ARG A 171 -12.81 13.07 8.96
N TYR A 172 -13.95 13.41 8.38
CA TYR A 172 -15.11 13.93 9.07
C TYR A 172 -16.14 12.83 9.31
N LEU A 173 -16.60 12.68 10.55
CA LEU A 173 -17.54 11.66 10.99
C LEU A 173 -18.94 12.27 11.09
N TYR A 174 -19.86 11.77 10.28
CA TYR A 174 -21.25 12.18 10.25
C TYR A 174 -22.17 11.07 10.77
N TYR A 175 -22.90 11.37 11.84
CA TYR A 175 -23.89 10.47 12.42
C TYR A 175 -25.30 10.98 12.11
N PRO A 176 -26.08 10.29 11.26
CA PRO A 176 -27.42 10.72 10.90
C PRO A 176 -28.36 10.88 12.11
N GLY A 177 -28.34 9.93 13.05
CA GLY A 177 -29.18 9.97 14.25
C GLY A 177 -28.85 11.11 15.21
N ALA A 178 -27.57 11.52 15.29
CA ALA A 178 -27.11 12.57 16.19
C ALA A 178 -27.81 13.92 15.97
N LEU A 179 -28.13 14.25 14.73
CA LEU A 179 -28.70 15.55 14.34
C LEU A 179 -30.23 15.54 14.26
N SER A 180 -30.89 14.47 14.73
CA SER A 180 -32.35 14.40 14.76
C SER A 180 -32.96 15.59 15.52
N GLY A 181 -33.88 16.28 14.85
CA GLY A 181 -34.55 17.50 15.33
C GLY A 181 -33.65 18.74 15.46
N ALA A 182 -32.43 18.74 14.91
CA ALA A 182 -31.55 19.90 14.95
C ALA A 182 -32.02 20.98 13.97
N THR A 183 -31.92 22.25 14.39
CA THR A 183 -32.15 23.39 13.49
C THR A 183 -30.97 23.56 12.52
N PHE A 184 -31.18 24.22 11.39
CA PHE A 184 -30.11 24.48 10.40
C PHE A 184 -28.86 25.13 11.04
N GLY A 185 -29.06 26.13 11.91
CA GLY A 185 -27.94 26.78 12.61
C GLY A 185 -27.17 25.84 13.56
N GLN A 186 -27.87 24.89 14.18
CA GLN A 186 -27.24 23.84 15.00
C GLN A 186 -26.45 22.86 14.15
N VAL A 187 -26.96 22.49 12.96
CA VAL A 187 -26.25 21.64 12.00
C VAL A 187 -24.97 22.33 11.50
N ALA A 188 -25.05 23.61 11.11
CA ALA A 188 -23.88 24.37 10.68
C ALA A 188 -22.82 24.49 11.78
N ARG A 189 -23.23 24.77 13.02
CA ARG A 189 -22.32 24.81 14.17
C ARG A 189 -21.71 23.43 14.47
N ALA A 190 -22.52 22.37 14.41
CA ALA A 190 -22.07 21.00 14.61
C ALA A 190 -21.06 20.59 13.53
N ALA A 191 -21.27 20.99 12.28
CA ALA A 191 -20.36 20.69 11.16
C ALA A 191 -18.97 21.29 11.32
N LEU A 192 -18.81 22.33 12.16
CA LEU A 192 -17.53 22.95 12.48
C LEU A 192 -17.02 22.57 13.89
N SER A 193 -17.82 21.86 14.69
CA SER A 193 -17.45 21.53 16.06
C SER A 193 -16.52 20.32 16.08
N PRO A 194 -15.33 20.39 16.73
CA PRO A 194 -14.40 19.26 16.77
C PRO A 194 -14.95 18.06 17.57
N ARG A 195 -15.94 18.32 18.42
CA ARG A 195 -16.58 17.32 19.30
C ARG A 195 -18.09 17.30 19.13
N LEU A 196 -18.68 16.14 19.36
CA LEU A 196 -20.12 15.95 19.51
C LEU A 196 -20.62 16.69 20.76
N SER A 197 -21.75 17.37 20.62
CA SER A 197 -22.45 18.05 21.71
C SER A 197 -23.16 17.06 22.63
N ALA A 198 -23.50 17.48 23.86
CA ALA A 198 -24.24 16.63 24.80
C ALA A 198 -25.62 16.19 24.26
N ARG A 199 -26.23 16.99 23.39
CA ARG A 199 -27.48 16.63 22.71
C ARG A 199 -27.26 15.52 21.70
N GLU A 200 -26.26 15.66 20.83
CA GLU A 200 -25.90 14.64 19.85
C GLU A 200 -25.55 13.32 20.53
N MET A 201 -24.81 13.39 21.64
CA MET A 201 -24.48 12.21 22.44
C MET A 201 -25.73 11.48 22.96
N ARG A 202 -26.72 12.20 23.48
CA ARG A 202 -27.99 11.60 23.92
C ARG A 202 -28.75 10.96 22.77
N ASN A 203 -28.80 11.62 21.61
CA ASN A 203 -29.45 11.07 20.42
C ASN A 203 -28.75 9.79 19.92
N LEU A 204 -27.46 9.64 20.16
CA LEU A 204 -26.68 8.45 19.80
C LEU A 204 -26.74 7.34 20.86
N GLU A 205 -27.39 7.55 22.01
CA GLU A 205 -27.51 6.50 23.03
C GLU A 205 -28.34 5.31 22.55
N ASP A 206 -29.29 5.53 21.65
CA ASP A 206 -30.11 4.48 21.04
C ASP A 206 -29.40 3.79 19.87
N ASP A 207 -28.50 4.50 19.18
CA ASP A 207 -27.75 3.99 18.03
C ASP A 207 -26.47 3.22 18.43
N ARG A 208 -26.02 3.37 19.68
CA ARG A 208 -24.77 2.72 20.15
C ARG A 208 -25.00 1.26 20.54
N LEU A 209 -23.95 0.47 20.43
CA LEU A 209 -23.98 -0.92 20.93
C LEU A 209 -23.99 -0.95 22.48
N PRO A 210 -24.58 -1.96 23.14
CA PRO A 210 -24.82 -1.96 24.58
C PRO A 210 -23.59 -1.68 25.48
N ALA A 211 -22.40 -2.17 25.10
CA ALA A 211 -21.13 -1.97 25.80
C ALA A 211 -20.31 -0.76 25.32
N MET A 212 -20.84 0.02 24.38
CA MET A 212 -20.14 1.12 23.72
C MET A 212 -20.33 2.41 24.51
N ASP A 213 -19.24 3.12 24.76
CA ASP A 213 -19.25 4.54 25.06
C ASP A 213 -18.88 5.30 23.79
N VAL A 214 -19.75 6.21 23.35
CA VAL A 214 -19.60 6.84 22.04
C VAL A 214 -18.45 7.83 22.08
N ASP A 215 -17.51 7.66 21.17
CA ASP A 215 -16.45 8.63 20.97
C ASP A 215 -17.00 9.98 20.52
N ARG A 216 -16.60 11.04 21.22
CA ARG A 216 -17.02 12.41 20.92
C ARG A 216 -16.28 13.03 19.75
N GLY A 217 -15.20 12.43 19.25
CA GLY A 217 -14.42 12.97 18.14
C GLY A 217 -15.24 13.08 16.85
N ARG A 218 -15.29 14.28 16.25
CA ARG A 218 -15.92 14.49 14.93
C ARG A 218 -14.93 14.42 13.77
N TYR A 219 -13.65 14.62 14.06
CA TYR A 219 -12.58 14.54 13.08
C TYR A 219 -11.55 13.49 13.49
N GLY A 220 -11.02 12.79 12.49
CA GLY A 220 -9.85 11.94 12.63
C GLY A 220 -8.76 12.42 11.67
N LEU A 221 -7.53 12.51 12.16
CA LEU A 221 -6.36 12.65 11.30
C LEU A 221 -5.68 11.29 11.20
N LEU A 222 -5.49 10.84 9.97
CA LEU A 222 -4.76 9.61 9.68
C LEU A 222 -3.53 9.93 8.84
N VAL A 223 -2.48 9.14 9.04
CA VAL A 223 -1.27 9.16 8.23
C VAL A 223 -0.90 7.74 7.86
N GLY A 224 -0.29 7.55 6.68
CA GLY A 224 0.06 6.20 6.27
C GLY A 224 0.63 6.12 4.88
N PHE A 225 0.55 4.94 4.30
CA PHE A 225 1.17 4.61 3.02
C PHE A 225 0.16 4.01 2.07
N THR A 226 0.34 4.32 0.80
CA THR A 226 -0.45 3.77 -0.31
C THR A 226 0.51 3.24 -1.36
N PHE A 227 0.15 2.11 -1.95
CA PHE A 227 0.86 1.54 -3.08
C PHE A 227 -0.08 1.47 -4.27
N ASP A 228 -0.08 2.50 -5.10
CA ASP A 228 -0.91 2.55 -6.29
C ASP A 228 -0.29 1.71 -7.41
N ILE A 229 -1.13 0.92 -8.07
CA ILE A 229 -0.80 0.18 -9.28
C ILE A 229 -1.72 0.70 -10.38
N TYR A 230 -1.14 1.36 -11.37
CA TYR A 230 -1.86 1.89 -12.53
C TYR A 230 -1.63 1.00 -13.75
N PHE A 231 -2.69 0.75 -14.49
CA PHE A 231 -2.66 -0.02 -15.72
C PHE A 231 -2.70 0.92 -16.92
N ALA A 232 -2.01 0.57 -18.01
CA ALA A 232 -1.93 1.37 -19.24
C ALA A 232 -3.27 1.90 -19.78
N LYS A 233 -4.38 1.20 -19.52
CA LYS A 233 -5.72 1.61 -19.97
C LYS A 233 -6.39 2.69 -19.11
N GLY A 234 -5.87 3.01 -17.92
CA GLY A 234 -6.50 3.93 -16.97
C GLY A 234 -6.98 3.28 -15.69
N GLY A 235 -7.11 1.95 -15.66
CA GLY A 235 -7.46 1.23 -14.45
C GLY A 235 -6.43 1.43 -13.34
N PHE A 236 -6.86 1.31 -12.09
CA PHE A 236 -5.96 1.27 -10.96
C PHE A 236 -6.45 0.35 -9.84
N VAL A 237 -5.51 -0.13 -9.05
CA VAL A 237 -5.75 -0.70 -7.71
C VAL A 237 -4.82 -0.03 -6.70
N SER A 238 -5.30 0.15 -5.48
CA SER A 238 -4.63 0.97 -4.47
C SER A 238 -4.85 0.37 -3.09
N PRO A 239 -4.04 -0.62 -2.70
CA PRO A 239 -3.88 -1.00 -1.30
C PRO A 239 -3.29 0.16 -0.49
N ARG A 240 -3.89 0.41 0.66
CA ARG A 240 -3.55 1.52 1.56
C ARG A 240 -3.60 1.06 3.01
N VAL A 241 -2.64 1.51 3.80
CA VAL A 241 -2.61 1.35 5.25
C VAL A 241 -2.50 2.72 5.87
N MET A 242 -3.50 3.10 6.67
CA MET A 242 -3.51 4.37 7.41
C MET A 242 -3.57 4.08 8.92
N MET A 243 -2.97 4.97 9.70
CA MET A 243 -2.99 4.95 11.16
C MET A 243 -3.46 6.30 11.66
N ALA A 244 -4.31 6.31 12.68
CA ALA A 244 -4.64 7.51 13.43
C ALA A 244 -3.74 7.61 14.67
N PRO A 245 -2.65 8.39 14.66
CA PRO A 245 -1.76 8.54 15.82
C PRO A 245 -2.42 9.29 16.98
N PHE A 246 -3.28 10.25 16.64
CA PHE A 246 -3.98 11.12 17.58
C PHE A 246 -5.47 10.88 17.44
N GLY A 247 -5.93 9.71 17.89
CA GLY A 247 -7.36 9.50 18.07
C GLY A 247 -7.93 10.47 19.09
N SER A 248 -9.25 10.45 19.25
CA SER A 248 -9.82 11.09 20.43
C SER A 248 -9.21 10.46 21.69
N ALA A 249 -9.19 11.22 22.79
CA ALA A 249 -8.60 10.77 24.06
C ALA A 249 -9.12 9.40 24.55
N ALA A 250 -10.26 8.94 24.05
CA ALA A 250 -10.91 7.69 24.45
C ALA A 250 -10.54 6.47 23.58
N LEU A 251 -10.27 6.64 22.27
CA LEU A 251 -9.98 5.52 21.35
C LEU A 251 -8.49 5.23 21.16
N GLY A 252 -7.61 6.17 21.49
CA GLY A 252 -6.17 6.02 21.26
C GLY A 252 -5.82 5.86 19.78
N TRP A 253 -4.76 5.10 19.48
CA TRP A 253 -4.37 4.75 18.12
C TRP A 253 -5.25 3.66 17.50
N TRP A 254 -5.48 3.75 16.19
CA TRP A 254 -6.23 2.74 15.43
C TRP A 254 -5.76 2.74 13.97
N TRP A 255 -6.08 1.66 13.25
CA TRP A 255 -5.60 1.42 11.88
C TRP A 255 -6.76 1.28 10.91
N ASP A 256 -6.52 1.65 9.65
CA ASP A 256 -7.44 1.49 8.53
C ASP A 256 -6.72 0.77 7.40
N LEU A 257 -7.16 -0.46 7.11
CA LEU A 257 -6.61 -1.28 6.03
C LEU A 257 -7.57 -1.21 4.85
N ALA A 258 -7.21 -0.46 3.82
CA ALA A 258 -8.08 -0.15 2.70
C ALA A 258 -7.57 -0.75 1.40
N PHE A 259 -8.52 -1.12 0.55
CA PHE A 259 -8.27 -1.49 -0.84
C PHE A 259 -9.23 -0.72 -1.72
N ALA A 260 -8.68 0.03 -2.66
CA ALA A 260 -9.42 0.79 -3.65
C ALA A 260 -9.17 0.25 -5.06
N ALA A 261 -10.19 0.33 -5.91
CA ALA A 261 -10.09 0.06 -7.33
C ALA A 261 -10.92 1.06 -8.13
N GLY A 262 -10.46 1.43 -9.31
CA GLY A 262 -11.14 2.42 -10.12
C GLY A 262 -10.48 2.69 -11.45
N TRP A 263 -10.80 3.87 -12.00
CA TRP A 263 -10.37 4.31 -13.31
C TRP A 263 -9.91 5.78 -13.30
N MET A 264 -8.88 6.08 -14.07
CA MET A 264 -8.33 7.42 -14.30
C MET A 264 -8.60 7.85 -15.74
N PHE A 265 -9.06 9.09 -15.92
CA PHE A 265 -9.38 9.71 -17.21
C PHE A 265 -8.25 10.61 -17.67
#